data_AF-A0AAV5T153-F1
#
_entry.id   AF-A0AAV5T153-F1
#
_cell.length_a   1.000
_cell.length_b   1.000
_cell.length_c   1.000
_cell.angle_alpha   90.00
_cell.angle_beta   90.00
_cell.angle_gamma   90.00
#
_symmetry.space_group_name_H-M   'P 1'
#
loop_
_entity.id
_entity.type
_entity.pdbx_description
1 polymer ?
#
loop_
_entity_poly.entity_id
_entity_poly.type
_entity_poly.pdbx_seq_one_letter_code
_entity_poly.pdbx_strand_id
1 'polypeptide(L)'
;VMGEAWELKPMGEDESFDEDKLISFTEEKRWVKWVQWAVAAAFIIGAHVYLGFSIAYSFQGALFPVVLFSLIYLYIACWLVWRFILTPLYNKNEEAFDNCGHGIERVFSWSLFCNIPVLPTIIAVIVLGGFFGWVIWDASENEARLRSFGGILMYIILCVLMSANPHRIKWRPVIGGVVQQFVIGLIVLKWQDGADALSWASDQVVTFLDYTMVGTAFTYGFVADPPNICGFGSIFIYTSLQIIIYFGAIVSVLYYLGVIEAVLKVVGLTMQYTLGTTAAESLNAAACIFLGQTEAAILIEPALESMTSSEIHAVMTAGFACIAGSLFSAYISFGACPSYLLSASVMSAGASLGIAKILYPEIQVSSQKRIQDFKFKKMEETNILECISNGAVHSSKFVFEIGANLIVYLALLALINSAIGWLGSLVGYPDLSFNEILGYCFFPLAYMMGASDAPDSQVNIDETLKVAQLMGMKTVLNEFIAYQSLLI
;
A
#
# COMPACT_ATOMS: atom_id res chain seq x y z
N VAL A 1 22.41 41.04 16.18
CA VAL A 1 22.19 42.28 16.94
C VAL A 1 21.12 41.99 17.98
N MET A 2 21.36 42.42 19.22
CA MET A 2 20.75 41.89 20.45
C MET A 2 19.26 42.22 20.63
N GLY A 3 18.56 41.28 21.27
CA GLY A 3 17.75 41.50 22.49
C GLY A 3 16.54 42.43 22.43
N GLU A 4 15.34 41.84 22.53
CA GLU A 4 14.23 42.44 23.27
C GLU A 4 13.72 41.44 24.31
N ALA A 5 13.76 41.88 25.56
CA ALA A 5 13.34 41.16 26.75
C ALA A 5 11.82 41.25 26.88
N TRP A 6 11.18 40.11 27.11
CA TRP A 6 9.77 40.06 27.53
C TRP A 6 9.72 40.32 29.04
N GLU A 7 9.40 41.56 29.43
CA GLU A 7 9.04 41.89 30.80
C GLU A 7 7.67 41.29 31.15
N LEU A 8 7.68 40.33 32.07
CA LEU A 8 6.46 39.85 32.73
C LEU A 8 5.90 40.95 33.64
N LYS A 9 4.78 41.57 33.23
CA LYS A 9 3.96 42.36 34.15
C LYS A 9 3.33 41.42 35.20
N PRO A 10 3.34 41.80 36.50
CA PRO A 10 2.62 41.04 37.51
C PRO A 10 1.11 41.17 37.26
N MET A 11 0.40 40.03 37.29
CA MET A 11 -1.06 39.99 37.31
C MET A 11 -1.55 40.76 38.54
N GLY A 12 -2.25 41.86 38.30
CA GLY A 12 -3.10 42.48 39.31
C GLY A 12 -4.32 41.60 39.54
N GLU A 13 -4.59 41.27 40.80
CA GLU A 13 -5.86 40.76 41.28
C GLU A 13 -6.95 41.80 41.01
N ASP A 14 -7.71 41.64 39.93
CA ASP A 14 -9.08 42.14 39.74
C ASP A 14 -9.57 41.80 38.32
N GLU A 15 -9.83 40.52 38.05
CA GLU A 15 -10.79 40.13 37.01
C GLU A 15 -11.82 39.22 37.68
N SER A 16 -12.98 39.79 38.00
CA SER A 16 -14.17 39.02 38.35
C SER A 16 -14.42 37.97 37.27
N PHE A 17 -14.37 36.71 37.66
CA PHE A 17 -14.65 35.54 36.81
C PHE A 17 -16.08 35.68 36.25
N ASP A 18 -16.18 36.09 34.99
CA ASP A 18 -17.44 36.44 34.32
C ASP A 18 -18.16 35.15 33.90
N GLU A 19 -18.95 34.56 34.81
CA GLU A 19 -19.71 33.32 34.58
C GLU A 19 -20.59 33.39 33.33
N ASP A 20 -21.11 34.58 32.99
CA ASP A 20 -21.95 34.81 31.82
C ASP A 20 -21.19 34.65 30.48
N LYS A 21 -19.88 34.95 30.45
CA LYS A 21 -19.02 34.66 29.29
C LYS A 21 -18.74 33.16 29.13
N LEU A 22 -18.64 32.42 30.22
CA LEU A 22 -18.49 30.96 30.19
C LEU A 22 -19.78 30.26 29.77
N ILE A 23 -20.94 30.76 30.24
CA ILE A 23 -22.26 30.24 29.85
C ILE A 23 -22.53 30.52 28.37
N SER A 24 -22.31 31.74 27.89
CA SER A 24 -22.49 32.06 26.46
C SER A 24 -21.54 31.27 25.54
N PHE A 25 -20.27 31.10 25.93
CA PHE A 25 -19.30 30.30 25.16
C PHE A 25 -19.62 28.78 25.17
N THR A 26 -20.22 28.28 26.25
CA THR A 26 -20.68 26.88 26.33
C THR A 26 -21.98 26.65 25.56
N GLU A 27 -22.89 27.63 25.53
CA GLU A 27 -24.11 27.60 24.71
C GLU A 27 -23.80 27.68 23.22
N GLU A 28 -22.86 28.54 22.80
CA GLU A 28 -22.41 28.64 21.41
C GLU A 28 -21.83 27.30 20.90
N LYS A 29 -20.96 26.65 21.71
CA LYS A 29 -20.46 25.30 21.41
C LYS A 29 -21.56 24.23 21.36
N ARG A 30 -22.62 24.39 22.13
CA ARG A 30 -23.76 23.45 22.14
C ARG A 30 -24.62 23.64 20.89
N TRP A 31 -24.88 24.88 20.49
CA TRP A 31 -25.65 25.21 19.29
C TRP A 31 -24.94 24.73 18.01
N VAL A 32 -23.62 24.95 17.92
CA VAL A 32 -22.79 24.44 16.82
C VAL A 32 -22.88 22.91 16.73
N LYS A 33 -22.83 22.19 17.85
CA LYS A 33 -23.00 20.73 17.85
C LYS A 33 -24.39 20.32 17.36
N TRP A 34 -25.46 21.00 17.79
CA TRP A 34 -26.83 20.71 17.31
C TRP A 34 -26.97 20.92 15.81
N VAL A 35 -26.39 21.99 15.27
CA VAL A 35 -26.35 22.24 13.83
C VAL A 35 -25.57 21.14 13.10
N GLN A 36 -24.39 20.75 13.61
CA GLN A 36 -23.61 19.66 13.03
C GLN A 36 -24.39 18.34 13.03
N TRP A 37 -25.09 18.01 14.11
CA TRP A 37 -25.94 16.82 14.20
C TRP A 37 -27.14 16.90 13.24
N ALA A 38 -27.78 18.06 13.11
CA ALA A 38 -28.89 18.26 12.20
C ALA A 38 -28.45 18.12 10.73
N VAL A 39 -27.30 18.70 10.37
CA VAL A 39 -26.70 18.57 9.03
C VAL A 39 -26.31 17.12 8.75
N ALA A 40 -25.66 16.45 9.71
CA ALA A 40 -25.31 15.04 9.57
C ALA A 40 -26.55 14.15 9.41
N ALA A 41 -27.60 14.38 10.20
CA ALA A 41 -28.86 13.65 10.09
C ALA A 41 -29.53 13.90 8.74
N ALA A 42 -29.55 15.13 8.25
CA ALA A 42 -30.08 15.46 6.92
C ALA A 42 -29.30 14.74 5.80
N PHE A 43 -27.97 14.70 5.89
CA PHE A 43 -27.13 13.95 4.96
C PHE A 43 -27.42 12.45 4.99
N ILE A 44 -27.51 11.86 6.19
CA ILE A 44 -27.81 10.44 6.36
C ILE A 44 -29.18 10.12 5.76
N ILE A 45 -30.21 10.90 6.09
CA ILE A 45 -31.57 10.72 5.56
C ILE A 45 -31.55 10.85 4.03
N GLY A 46 -30.92 11.91 3.50
CA GLY A 46 -30.79 12.11 2.06
C GLY A 46 -30.09 10.93 1.37
N ALA A 47 -29.06 10.37 1.99
CA ALA A 47 -28.33 9.23 1.45
C ALA A 47 -29.17 7.93 1.45
N HIS A 48 -30.02 7.71 2.47
CA HIS A 48 -30.97 6.59 2.49
C HIS A 48 -32.11 6.77 1.47
N VAL A 49 -32.61 8.00 1.31
CA VAL A 49 -33.60 8.32 0.27
C VAL A 49 -33.01 8.09 -1.12
N TYR A 50 -31.77 8.52 -1.35
CA TYR A 50 -31.05 8.24 -2.59
C TYR A 50 -30.88 6.75 -2.83
N LEU A 51 -30.47 5.97 -1.82
CA LEU A 51 -30.35 4.51 -1.94
C LEU A 51 -31.69 3.87 -2.33
N GLY A 52 -32.78 4.25 -1.66
CA GLY A 52 -34.13 3.76 -1.98
C GLY A 52 -34.56 4.12 -3.40
N PHE A 53 -34.28 5.35 -3.85
CA PHE A 53 -34.58 5.80 -5.21
C PHE A 53 -33.73 5.05 -6.26
N SER A 54 -32.46 4.81 -5.95
CA SER A 54 -31.52 4.09 -6.82
C SER A 54 -32.01 2.66 -7.06
N ILE A 55 -32.36 1.95 -5.98
CA ILE A 55 -32.90 0.58 -6.04
C ILE A 55 -34.20 0.54 -6.86
N ALA A 56 -35.07 1.54 -6.66
CA ALA A 56 -36.36 1.62 -7.36
C ALA A 56 -36.21 1.91 -8.86
N TYR A 57 -35.20 2.68 -9.28
CA TYR A 57 -35.01 3.05 -10.69
C TYR A 57 -34.27 1.98 -11.49
N SER A 58 -33.17 1.44 -10.96
CA SER A 58 -32.43 0.33 -11.58
C SER A 58 -31.57 -0.39 -10.54
N PHE A 59 -31.90 -1.64 -10.24
CA PHE A 59 -31.14 -2.44 -9.28
C PHE A 59 -29.69 -2.67 -9.74
N GLN A 60 -29.45 -2.86 -11.04
CA GLN A 60 -28.10 -3.01 -11.58
C GLN A 60 -27.27 -1.72 -11.43
N GLY A 61 -27.87 -0.55 -11.67
CA GLY A 61 -27.20 0.74 -11.44
C GLY A 61 -26.99 1.04 -9.94
N ALA A 62 -27.83 0.48 -9.08
CA ALA A 62 -27.76 0.65 -7.63
C ALA A 62 -26.83 -0.36 -6.93
N LEU A 63 -26.19 -1.28 -7.65
CA LEU A 63 -25.41 -2.35 -7.04
C LEU A 63 -24.27 -1.79 -6.16
N PHE A 64 -23.53 -0.80 -6.67
CA PHE A 64 -22.45 -0.15 -5.90
C PHE A 64 -22.95 0.53 -4.61
N PRO A 65 -23.92 1.47 -4.64
CA PRO A 65 -24.41 2.07 -3.41
C PRO A 65 -25.04 1.05 -2.46
N VAL A 66 -25.69 0.00 -2.96
CA VAL A 66 -26.21 -1.09 -2.12
C VAL A 66 -25.08 -1.82 -1.39
N VAL A 67 -24.02 -2.21 -2.09
CA VAL A 67 -22.86 -2.88 -1.48
C VAL A 67 -22.17 -1.97 -0.47
N LEU A 68 -21.93 -0.70 -0.84
CA LEU A 68 -21.28 0.28 0.03
C LEU A 68 -22.07 0.48 1.34
N PHE A 69 -23.37 0.72 1.24
CA PHE A 69 -24.22 0.87 2.43
C PHE A 69 -24.29 -0.41 3.24
N SER A 70 -24.35 -1.58 2.58
CA SER A 70 -24.34 -2.88 3.28
C SER A 70 -23.05 -3.08 4.08
N LEU A 71 -21.89 -2.72 3.52
CA LEU A 71 -20.61 -2.77 4.23
C LEU A 71 -20.55 -1.77 5.39
N ILE A 72 -21.08 -0.56 5.20
CA ILE A 72 -21.17 0.46 6.27
C ILE A 72 -22.07 -0.05 7.40
N TYR A 73 -23.25 -0.58 7.09
CA TYR A 73 -24.15 -1.14 8.10
C TYR A 73 -23.55 -2.36 8.78
N LEU A 74 -22.86 -3.23 8.05
CA LEU A 74 -22.16 -4.38 8.61
C LEU A 74 -21.07 -3.91 9.58
N TYR A 75 -20.27 -2.91 9.20
CA TYR A 75 -19.26 -2.32 10.06
C TYR A 75 -19.88 -1.71 11.31
N ILE A 76 -20.94 -0.90 11.17
CA ILE A 76 -21.65 -0.29 12.31
C ILE A 76 -22.26 -1.38 13.19
N ALA A 77 -22.87 -2.42 12.62
CA ALA A 77 -23.45 -3.53 13.36
C ALA A 77 -22.37 -4.30 14.15
N CYS A 78 -21.25 -4.65 13.50
CA CYS A 78 -20.09 -5.26 14.17
C CYS A 78 -19.55 -4.36 15.28
N TRP A 79 -19.46 -3.05 15.05
CA TRP A 79 -19.02 -2.08 16.05
C TRP A 79 -20.00 -1.95 17.23
N LEU A 80 -21.31 -1.93 16.97
CA LEU A 80 -22.35 -1.89 18.00
C LEU A 80 -22.36 -3.18 18.83
N VAL A 81 -22.27 -4.35 18.18
CA VAL A 81 -22.12 -5.65 18.85
C VAL A 81 -20.86 -5.64 19.70
N TRP A 82 -19.74 -5.16 19.17
CA TRP A 82 -18.50 -5.03 19.92
C TRP A 82 -18.67 -4.13 21.15
N ARG A 83 -19.23 -2.94 20.97
CA ARG A 83 -19.37 -1.89 22.00
C ARG A 83 -20.38 -2.23 23.09
N PHE A 84 -21.56 -2.72 22.72
CA PHE A 84 -22.71 -2.88 23.63
C PHE A 84 -22.96 -4.32 24.08
N ILE A 85 -22.47 -5.31 23.34
CA ILE A 85 -22.60 -6.72 23.72
C ILE A 85 -21.26 -7.19 24.23
N LEU A 86 -20.24 -7.25 23.35
CA LEU A 86 -18.96 -7.87 23.68
C LEU A 86 -18.18 -7.11 24.74
N THR A 87 -18.11 -5.78 24.72
CA THR A 87 -17.34 -5.00 25.72
C THR A 87 -17.93 -5.13 27.14
N PRO A 88 -19.25 -4.96 27.36
CA PRO A 88 -19.81 -5.18 28.69
C PRO A 88 -19.85 -6.65 29.09
N LEU A 89 -19.99 -7.61 28.15
CA LEU A 89 -19.81 -9.04 28.46
C LEU A 89 -18.37 -9.37 28.84
N TYR A 90 -17.40 -8.78 28.14
CA TYR A 90 -15.97 -8.88 28.41
C TYR A 90 -15.67 -8.29 29.79
N ASN A 91 -16.07 -7.05 30.07
CA ASN A 91 -15.81 -6.41 31.36
C ASN A 91 -16.55 -7.07 32.54
N LYS A 92 -17.75 -7.64 32.31
CA LYS A 92 -18.55 -8.26 33.38
C LYS A 92 -18.08 -9.68 33.71
N ASN A 93 -17.55 -10.37 32.71
CA ASN A 93 -16.97 -11.69 32.85
C ASN A 93 -15.50 -11.64 32.45
N GLU A 94 -14.74 -10.65 32.94
CA GLU A 94 -13.35 -10.42 32.53
C GLU A 94 -12.52 -11.68 32.77
N GLU A 95 -12.70 -12.36 33.90
CA GLU A 95 -12.08 -13.66 34.14
C GLU A 95 -12.57 -14.77 33.19
N ALA A 96 -13.82 -14.78 32.73
CA ALA A 96 -14.32 -15.83 31.83
C ALA A 96 -13.98 -15.55 30.36
N PHE A 97 -13.88 -14.28 29.96
CA PHE A 97 -13.44 -13.84 28.65
C PHE A 97 -11.93 -13.79 28.52
N ASP A 98 -11.18 -13.57 29.61
CA ASP A 98 -9.76 -13.83 29.67
C ASP A 98 -9.49 -15.32 29.87
N ASN A 99 -10.36 -16.12 30.51
CA ASN A 99 -10.20 -17.59 30.50
C ASN A 99 -10.64 -18.23 29.17
N CYS A 100 -11.59 -17.64 28.45
CA CYS A 100 -11.97 -18.00 27.09
C CYS A 100 -11.02 -17.35 26.08
N GLY A 101 -10.44 -16.21 26.42
CA GLY A 101 -9.36 -15.52 25.73
C GLY A 101 -8.12 -16.37 25.83
N HIS A 102 -7.55 -16.58 27.01
CA HIS A 102 -6.58 -17.63 27.32
C HIS A 102 -7.03 -19.05 26.99
N GLY A 103 -8.31 -19.30 26.70
CA GLY A 103 -8.87 -20.60 26.27
C GLY A 103 -8.76 -20.76 24.76
N ILE A 104 -9.12 -19.72 24.00
CA ILE A 104 -8.95 -19.55 22.56
C ILE A 104 -7.47 -19.37 22.31
N GLU A 105 -6.81 -18.39 22.90
CA GLU A 105 -5.36 -18.27 23.09
C GLU A 105 -4.76 -19.42 23.91
N ARG A 106 -5.42 -20.54 24.24
CA ARG A 106 -4.77 -21.83 24.58
C ARG A 106 -4.98 -22.86 23.47
N VAL A 107 -6.16 -22.84 22.86
CA VAL A 107 -6.50 -23.51 21.60
C VAL A 107 -5.73 -22.91 20.40
N PHE A 108 -5.17 -21.72 20.55
CA PHE A 108 -4.46 -20.90 19.57
C PHE A 108 -3.17 -20.29 20.14
N SER A 109 -2.95 -20.21 21.46
CA SER A 109 -1.54 -20.19 21.90
C SER A 109 -1.00 -21.58 21.67
N TRP A 110 0.21 -21.58 21.16
CA TRP A 110 1.04 -22.75 21.05
C TRP A 110 1.15 -23.58 22.36
N SER A 111 0.70 -23.14 23.54
CA SER A 111 0.92 -23.85 24.81
C SER A 111 -0.04 -25.02 25.09
N LEU A 112 -1.35 -24.97 24.76
CA LEU A 112 -2.27 -26.09 25.04
C LEU A 112 -2.21 -27.15 23.92
N PHE A 113 -2.26 -26.68 22.68
CA PHE A 113 -1.13 -26.70 21.77
C PHE A 113 -0.05 -27.81 21.90
N CYS A 114 0.79 -27.63 22.92
CA CYS A 114 2.05 -28.32 23.18
C CYS A 114 1.94 -29.47 24.20
N ASN A 115 0.80 -29.63 24.89
CA ASN A 115 0.64 -30.77 25.79
C ASN A 115 0.29 -32.06 25.03
N ILE A 116 -0.22 -31.94 23.80
CA ILE A 116 -0.09 -32.98 22.77
C ILE A 116 0.37 -32.27 21.49
N PRO A 117 1.69 -32.19 21.21
CA PRO A 117 2.30 -31.35 20.17
C PRO A 117 1.96 -31.76 18.74
N VAL A 118 0.98 -32.64 18.55
CA VAL A 118 0.71 -33.34 17.29
C VAL A 118 -0.60 -32.90 16.64
N LEU A 119 -1.69 -32.63 17.37
CA LEU A 119 -2.99 -32.34 16.74
C LEU A 119 -3.11 -30.98 15.96
N PRO A 120 -2.57 -29.84 16.42
CA PRO A 120 -2.64 -28.55 15.70
C PRO A 120 -1.70 -28.52 14.51
N THR A 121 -0.54 -29.12 14.71
CA THR A 121 0.53 -29.31 13.75
C THR A 121 0.02 -30.29 12.72
N ILE A 122 -0.69 -31.36 13.09
CA ILE A 122 -1.41 -32.22 12.15
C ILE A 122 -2.44 -31.42 11.36
N ILE A 123 -3.32 -30.64 12.00
CA ILE A 123 -4.35 -29.87 11.26
C ILE A 123 -3.69 -28.85 10.33
N ALA A 124 -2.70 -28.09 10.81
CA ALA A 124 -1.96 -27.14 10.00
C ALA A 124 -1.16 -27.82 8.88
N VAL A 125 -0.54 -28.98 9.13
CA VAL A 125 0.19 -29.77 8.14
C VAL A 125 -0.77 -30.41 7.13
N ILE A 126 -1.98 -30.82 7.53
CA ILE A 126 -2.99 -31.32 6.62
C ILE A 126 -3.54 -30.20 5.75
N VAL A 127 -3.86 -29.04 6.34
CA VAL A 127 -4.41 -27.89 5.60
C VAL A 127 -3.34 -27.29 4.69
N LEU A 128 -2.15 -26.98 5.21
CA LEU A 128 -1.04 -26.47 4.41
C LEU A 128 -0.53 -27.52 3.44
N GLY A 129 -0.40 -28.78 3.85
CA GLY A 129 0.05 -29.86 2.98
C GLY A 129 -0.96 -30.19 1.89
N GLY A 130 -2.26 -30.15 2.18
CA GLY A 130 -3.32 -30.28 1.18
C GLY A 130 -3.35 -29.08 0.23
N PHE A 131 -3.17 -27.87 0.75
CA PHE A 131 -3.05 -26.66 -0.05
C PHE A 131 -1.82 -26.68 -0.96
N PHE A 132 -0.62 -26.93 -0.42
CA PHE A 132 0.61 -27.07 -1.21
C PHE A 132 0.53 -28.25 -2.16
N GLY A 133 -0.10 -29.36 -1.78
CA GLY A 133 -0.36 -30.50 -2.66
C GLY A 133 -1.25 -30.12 -3.83
N TRP A 134 -2.31 -29.34 -3.59
CA TRP A 134 -3.16 -28.80 -4.64
C TRP A 134 -2.41 -27.81 -5.54
N VAL A 135 -1.60 -26.93 -4.96
CA VAL A 135 -0.76 -25.98 -5.74
C VAL A 135 0.24 -26.73 -6.61
N ILE A 136 0.91 -27.76 -6.08
CA ILE A 136 1.85 -28.57 -6.84
C ILE A 136 1.12 -29.33 -7.95
N TRP A 137 -0.07 -29.87 -7.68
CA TRP A 137 -0.91 -30.49 -8.72
C TRP A 137 -1.23 -29.48 -9.82
N ASP A 138 -1.81 -28.32 -9.48
CA ASP A 138 -2.19 -27.26 -10.40
C ASP A 138 -0.99 -26.68 -11.18
N ALA A 139 0.18 -26.65 -10.55
CA ALA A 139 1.43 -26.24 -11.16
C ALA A 139 2.04 -27.33 -12.05
N SER A 140 1.80 -28.62 -11.77
CA SER A 140 2.35 -29.72 -12.56
C SER A 140 1.79 -29.80 -13.98
N GLU A 141 0.64 -29.15 -14.22
CA GLU A 141 0.02 -29.06 -15.54
C GLU A 141 0.76 -28.08 -16.47
N ASN A 142 1.57 -27.16 -15.94
CA ASN A 142 2.31 -26.17 -16.72
C ASN A 142 3.73 -25.95 -16.17
N GLU A 143 4.74 -26.26 -16.98
CA GLU A 143 6.15 -26.13 -16.61
C GLU A 143 6.53 -24.73 -16.10
N ALA A 144 5.94 -23.67 -16.65
CA ALA A 144 6.16 -22.30 -16.18
C ALA A 144 5.67 -22.09 -14.74
N ARG A 145 4.49 -22.62 -14.39
CA ARG A 145 3.93 -22.51 -13.04
C ARG A 145 4.77 -23.29 -12.02
N LEU A 146 5.25 -24.48 -12.41
CA LEU A 146 6.15 -25.26 -11.56
C LEU A 146 7.49 -24.54 -11.34
N ARG A 147 8.04 -23.92 -12.40
CA ARG A 147 9.23 -23.05 -12.29
C ARG A 147 8.97 -21.88 -11.34
N SER A 148 7.87 -21.14 -11.50
CA SER A 148 7.48 -20.03 -10.61
C SER A 148 7.38 -20.45 -9.15
N PHE A 149 6.81 -21.62 -8.87
CA PHE A 149 6.73 -22.18 -7.52
C PHE A 149 8.13 -22.46 -6.95
N GLY A 150 9.02 -23.06 -7.75
CA GLY A 150 10.44 -23.21 -7.42
C GLY A 150 11.15 -21.87 -7.23
N GLY A 151 10.75 -20.84 -7.98
CA GLY A 151 11.26 -19.47 -7.88
C GLY A 151 11.00 -18.84 -6.51
N ILE A 152 9.81 -19.04 -5.94
CA ILE A 152 9.50 -18.57 -4.58
C ILE A 152 10.49 -19.17 -3.57
N LEU A 153 10.76 -20.47 -3.65
CA LEU A 153 11.75 -21.13 -2.79
C LEU A 153 13.16 -20.58 -3.02
N MET A 154 13.55 -20.36 -4.28
CA MET A 154 14.83 -19.73 -4.63
C MET A 154 14.96 -18.34 -4.00
N TYR A 155 13.95 -17.47 -4.12
CA TYR A 155 14.01 -16.12 -3.53
C TYR A 155 14.13 -16.18 -2.01
N ILE A 156 13.38 -17.07 -1.34
CA ILE A 156 13.49 -17.26 0.10
C ILE A 156 14.90 -17.73 0.47
N ILE A 157 15.48 -18.69 -0.26
CA ILE A 157 16.84 -19.18 -0.03
C ILE A 157 17.87 -18.06 -0.20
N LEU A 158 17.76 -17.27 -1.28
CA LEU A 158 18.64 -16.11 -1.51
C LEU A 158 18.57 -15.12 -0.34
N CYS A 159 17.36 -14.79 0.13
CA CYS A 159 17.20 -13.92 1.30
C CYS A 159 17.79 -14.52 2.58
N VAL A 160 17.67 -15.84 2.79
CA VAL A 160 18.27 -16.53 3.95
C VAL A 160 19.79 -16.49 3.88
N LEU A 161 20.38 -16.69 2.70
CA LEU A 161 21.84 -16.60 2.50
C LEU A 161 22.37 -15.19 2.73
N MET A 162 21.57 -14.17 2.42
CA MET A 162 21.88 -12.75 2.63
C MET A 162 21.43 -12.23 4.01
N SER A 163 20.88 -13.08 4.88
CA SER A 163 20.35 -12.68 6.17
C SER A 163 21.46 -12.24 7.13
N ALA A 164 21.23 -11.15 7.86
CA ALA A 164 22.14 -10.68 8.91
C ALA A 164 22.26 -11.67 10.08
N ASN A 165 21.19 -12.43 10.38
CA ASN A 165 21.15 -13.37 11.50
C ASN A 165 20.27 -14.60 11.16
N PRO A 166 20.71 -15.53 10.30
CA PRO A 166 19.85 -16.61 9.77
C PRO A 166 19.30 -17.54 10.86
N HIS A 167 20.02 -17.72 11.97
CA HIS A 167 19.57 -18.55 13.10
C HIS A 167 18.44 -17.93 13.93
N ARG A 168 18.16 -16.63 13.77
CA ARG A 168 17.14 -15.89 14.53
C ARG A 168 15.88 -15.60 13.72
N ILE A 169 15.77 -16.13 12.49
CA ILE A 169 14.61 -15.92 11.63
C ILE A 169 13.36 -16.51 12.31
N LYS A 170 12.37 -15.65 12.52
CA LYS A 170 11.03 -16.07 12.92
C LYS A 170 10.24 -16.40 11.66
N TRP A 171 9.86 -17.66 11.50
CA TRP A 171 9.20 -18.13 10.27
C TRP A 171 7.73 -17.75 10.15
N ARG A 172 7.07 -17.32 11.24
CA ARG A 172 5.66 -16.89 11.21
C ARG A 172 5.41 -15.72 10.24
N PRO A 173 6.13 -14.58 10.31
CA PRO A 173 5.99 -13.52 9.30
C PRO A 173 6.28 -13.98 7.88
N VAL A 174 7.25 -14.88 7.69
CA VAL A 174 7.66 -15.35 6.37
C VAL A 174 6.56 -16.19 5.72
N ILE A 175 6.12 -17.24 6.42
CA ILE A 175 5.08 -18.14 5.93
C ILE A 175 3.76 -17.38 5.83
N GLY A 176 3.43 -16.57 6.83
CA GLY A 176 2.21 -15.75 6.82
C GLY A 176 2.17 -14.78 5.64
N GLY A 177 3.29 -14.12 5.32
CA GLY A 177 3.38 -13.17 4.21
C GLY A 177 3.20 -13.85 2.85
N VAL A 178 3.87 -14.99 2.64
CA VAL A 178 3.73 -15.79 1.42
C VAL A 178 2.31 -16.34 1.27
N VAL A 179 1.72 -16.89 2.34
CA VAL A 179 0.35 -17.40 2.32
C VAL A 179 -0.65 -16.26 2.07
N GLN A 180 -0.50 -15.12 2.73
CA GLN A 180 -1.36 -13.95 2.51
C GLN A 180 -1.27 -13.47 1.06
N GLN A 181 -0.06 -13.33 0.51
CA GLN A 181 0.16 -12.97 -0.88
C GLN A 181 -0.55 -13.96 -1.83
N PHE A 182 -0.40 -15.26 -1.57
CA PHE A 182 -1.00 -16.30 -2.43
C PHE A 182 -2.54 -16.32 -2.33
N VAL A 183 -3.10 -16.19 -1.12
CA VAL A 183 -4.55 -16.14 -0.91
C VAL A 183 -5.15 -14.92 -1.60
N ILE A 184 -4.52 -13.75 -1.47
CA ILE A 184 -4.96 -12.54 -2.19
C ILE A 184 -4.87 -12.77 -3.70
N GLY A 185 -3.76 -13.32 -4.20
CA GLY A 185 -3.60 -13.66 -5.61
C GLY A 185 -4.68 -14.61 -6.14
N LEU A 186 -5.04 -15.65 -5.39
CA LEU A 186 -6.14 -16.55 -5.75
C LEU A 186 -7.49 -15.82 -5.84
N ILE A 187 -7.78 -14.95 -4.87
CA ILE A 187 -9.04 -14.20 -4.83
C ILE A 187 -9.12 -13.22 -6.00
N VAL A 188 -8.05 -12.48 -6.29
CA VAL A 188 -8.13 -11.35 -7.23
C VAL A 188 -7.66 -11.67 -8.65
N LEU A 189 -6.96 -12.79 -8.87
CA LEU A 189 -6.48 -13.21 -10.20
C LEU A 189 -7.07 -14.54 -10.69
N LYS A 190 -7.40 -15.49 -9.81
CA LYS A 190 -7.91 -16.83 -10.21
C LYS A 190 -9.42 -16.96 -10.09
N TRP A 191 -10.03 -16.39 -9.06
CA TRP A 191 -11.48 -16.42 -8.88
C TRP A 191 -12.16 -15.34 -9.74
N GLN A 192 -13.07 -15.77 -10.63
CA GLN A 192 -13.68 -14.90 -11.64
C GLN A 192 -14.37 -13.67 -11.04
N ASP A 193 -15.24 -13.85 -10.03
CA ASP A 193 -15.94 -12.71 -9.40
C ASP A 193 -14.96 -11.74 -8.72
N GLY A 194 -13.86 -12.25 -8.17
CA GLY A 194 -12.83 -11.43 -7.54
C GLY A 194 -11.96 -10.68 -8.56
N ALA A 195 -11.66 -11.30 -9.71
CA ALA A 195 -10.99 -10.63 -10.83
C ALA A 195 -11.88 -9.53 -11.45
N ASP A 196 -13.17 -9.80 -11.61
CA ASP A 196 -14.15 -8.82 -12.10
C ASP A 196 -14.30 -7.65 -11.11
N ALA A 197 -14.37 -7.94 -9.80
CA ALA A 197 -14.40 -6.92 -8.76
C ALA A 197 -13.12 -6.07 -8.74
N LEU A 198 -11.95 -6.68 -8.93
CA LEU A 198 -10.68 -5.96 -9.01
C LEU A 198 -10.61 -5.08 -10.26
N SER A 199 -11.02 -5.61 -11.43
CA SER A 199 -11.08 -4.84 -12.68
C SER A 199 -11.97 -3.62 -12.50
N TRP A 200 -13.17 -3.81 -11.96
CA TRP A 200 -14.08 -2.71 -11.67
C TRP A 200 -13.44 -1.67 -10.73
N ALA A 201 -12.80 -2.11 -9.64
CA ALA A 201 -12.14 -1.21 -8.70
C ALA A 201 -10.98 -0.44 -9.37
N SER A 202 -10.17 -1.10 -10.19
CA SER A 202 -9.10 -0.46 -10.96
C SER A 202 -9.65 0.58 -11.94
N ASP A 203 -10.75 0.29 -12.64
CA ASP A 203 -11.39 1.23 -13.57
C ASP A 203 -11.93 2.47 -12.84
N GLN A 204 -12.46 2.31 -11.62
CA GLN A 204 -12.85 3.44 -10.78
C GLN A 204 -11.65 4.29 -10.37
N VAL A 205 -10.52 3.67 -10.02
CA VAL A 205 -9.28 4.40 -9.74
C VAL A 205 -8.83 5.19 -10.97
N VAL A 206 -8.83 4.59 -12.16
CA VAL A 206 -8.48 5.29 -13.41
C VAL A 206 -9.41 6.47 -13.65
N THR A 207 -10.72 6.24 -13.58
CA THR A 207 -11.74 7.30 -13.75
C THR A 207 -11.53 8.45 -12.76
N PHE A 208 -11.21 8.12 -11.51
CA PHE A 208 -10.92 9.10 -10.47
C PHE A 208 -9.67 9.94 -10.81
N LEU A 209 -8.59 9.29 -11.27
CA LEU A 209 -7.36 9.99 -11.66
C LEU A 209 -7.55 10.84 -12.92
N ASP A 210 -8.41 10.40 -13.85
CA ASP A 210 -8.71 11.12 -15.10
C ASP A 210 -9.39 12.48 -14.86
N TYR A 211 -10.07 12.69 -13.73
CA TYR A 211 -10.59 14.02 -13.38
C TYR A 211 -9.50 15.08 -13.26
N THR A 212 -8.24 14.68 -13.03
CA THR A 212 -7.09 15.59 -13.07
C THR A 212 -7.00 16.32 -14.41
N MET A 213 -7.38 15.68 -15.52
CA MET A 213 -7.28 16.26 -16.86
C MET A 213 -8.10 17.54 -17.01
N VAL A 214 -9.21 17.69 -16.28
CA VAL A 214 -10.01 18.92 -16.29
C VAL A 214 -9.18 20.10 -15.76
N GLY A 215 -8.48 19.91 -14.64
CA GLY A 215 -7.62 20.93 -14.05
C GLY A 215 -6.39 21.19 -14.92
N THR A 216 -5.75 20.12 -15.38
CA THR A 216 -4.54 20.19 -16.20
C THR A 216 -4.78 20.88 -17.54
N ALA A 217 -5.88 20.57 -18.23
CA ALA A 217 -6.25 21.23 -19.49
C ALA A 217 -6.55 22.72 -19.28
N PHE A 218 -7.16 23.09 -18.14
CA PHE A 218 -7.37 24.50 -17.82
C PHE A 218 -6.06 25.23 -17.51
N THR A 219 -5.17 24.63 -16.72
CA THR A 219 -3.92 25.28 -16.27
C THR A 219 -2.87 25.40 -17.38
N TYR A 220 -2.71 24.36 -18.22
CA TYR A 220 -1.65 24.32 -19.23
C TYR A 220 -2.16 24.49 -20.67
N GLY A 221 -3.48 24.50 -20.87
CA GLY A 221 -4.09 24.66 -22.19
C GLY A 221 -3.64 23.58 -23.17
N PHE A 222 -3.26 24.03 -24.37
CA PHE A 222 -2.85 23.18 -25.49
C PHE A 222 -1.70 22.20 -25.18
N VAL A 223 -0.85 22.51 -24.20
CA VAL A 223 0.33 21.69 -23.87
C VAL A 223 -0.07 20.36 -23.19
N ALA A 224 -1.20 20.35 -22.48
CA ALA A 224 -1.70 19.16 -21.81
C ALA A 224 -2.41 18.19 -22.77
N ASP A 225 -3.21 18.72 -23.69
CA ASP A 225 -3.98 17.93 -24.64
C ASP A 225 -3.84 18.50 -26.06
N PRO A 226 -2.66 18.29 -26.69
CA PRO A 226 -2.45 18.73 -28.06
C PRO A 226 -3.30 17.86 -29.00
N PRO A 227 -3.95 18.46 -30.02
CA PRO A 227 -4.63 17.68 -31.05
C PRO A 227 -3.62 16.76 -31.73
N ASN A 228 -4.06 15.54 -32.03
CA ASN A 228 -3.24 14.47 -32.61
C ASN A 228 -2.88 14.78 -34.08
N ILE A 229 -2.03 15.78 -34.28
CA ILE A 229 -1.51 16.24 -35.56
C ILE A 229 -0.06 15.76 -35.64
N CYS A 230 0.29 14.96 -36.64
CA CYS A 230 1.66 14.48 -36.89
C CYS A 230 2.29 13.68 -35.71
N GLY A 231 1.48 12.99 -34.89
CA GLY A 231 1.99 12.22 -33.75
C GLY A 231 2.39 13.07 -32.55
N PHE A 232 1.98 14.34 -32.49
CA PHE A 232 2.04 15.12 -31.24
C PHE A 232 1.12 14.47 -30.21
N GLY A 233 1.73 13.77 -29.25
CA GLY A 233 1.05 13.25 -28.06
C GLY A 233 1.14 14.21 -26.88
N SER A 234 0.36 13.93 -25.85
CA SER A 234 0.44 14.62 -24.56
C SER A 234 1.86 14.57 -23.99
N ILE A 235 2.32 15.70 -23.45
CA ILE A 235 3.64 15.78 -22.84
C ILE A 235 3.57 15.21 -21.42
N PHE A 236 4.38 14.20 -21.14
CA PHE A 236 4.37 13.41 -19.91
C PHE A 236 4.35 14.24 -18.61
N ILE A 237 5.22 15.25 -18.50
CA ILE A 237 5.28 16.10 -17.29
C ILE A 237 4.04 16.97 -17.10
N TYR A 238 3.38 17.38 -18.19
CA TYR A 238 2.19 18.22 -18.15
C TYR A 238 0.90 17.40 -18.11
N THR A 239 0.97 16.07 -18.10
CA THR A 239 -0.21 15.20 -18.06
C THR A 239 -0.08 14.17 -16.95
N SER A 240 0.63 13.07 -17.19
CA SER A 240 0.73 11.94 -16.26
C SER A 240 1.28 12.34 -14.89
N LEU A 241 2.27 13.25 -14.81
CA LEU A 241 2.81 13.65 -13.50
C LEU A 241 1.90 14.60 -12.72
N GLN A 242 0.95 15.30 -13.37
CA GLN A 242 0.04 16.22 -12.68
C GLN A 242 -0.95 15.49 -11.76
N ILE A 243 -1.16 14.21 -12.02
CA ILE A 243 -1.97 13.30 -11.20
C ILE A 243 -1.40 13.19 -9.79
N ILE A 244 -0.09 13.35 -9.61
CA ILE A 244 0.55 13.37 -8.29
C ILE A 244 0.05 14.55 -7.45
N ILE A 245 -0.13 15.72 -8.06
CA ILE A 245 -0.62 16.92 -7.38
C ILE A 245 -2.08 16.72 -6.93
N TYR A 246 -2.92 16.21 -7.83
CA TYR A 246 -4.32 15.92 -7.54
C TYR A 246 -4.46 14.84 -6.46
N PHE A 247 -3.75 13.72 -6.61
CA PHE A 247 -3.80 12.61 -5.68
C PHE A 247 -3.32 13.03 -4.28
N GLY A 248 -2.22 13.77 -4.19
CA GLY A 248 -1.69 14.24 -2.92
C GLY A 248 -2.62 15.23 -2.19
N ALA A 249 -3.33 16.09 -2.94
CA ALA A 249 -4.36 16.94 -2.37
C ALA A 249 -5.52 16.12 -1.76
N ILE A 250 -5.97 15.08 -2.45
CA ILE A 250 -7.04 14.20 -1.95
C ILE A 250 -6.59 13.34 -0.78
N VAL A 251 -5.39 12.76 -0.84
CA VAL A 251 -4.79 12.03 0.29
C VAL A 251 -4.72 12.90 1.53
N SER A 252 -4.33 14.17 1.39
CA SER A 252 -4.30 15.14 2.48
C SER A 252 -5.69 15.30 3.11
N VAL A 253 -6.75 15.45 2.30
CA VAL A 253 -8.13 15.52 2.79
C VAL A 253 -8.56 14.21 3.47
N LEU A 254 -8.27 13.06 2.88
CA LEU A 254 -8.65 11.76 3.45
C LEU A 254 -7.93 11.49 4.78
N TYR A 255 -6.72 12.02 4.94
CA TYR A 255 -6.00 11.98 6.21
C TYR A 255 -6.61 12.93 7.24
N TYR A 256 -6.90 14.18 6.86
CA TYR A 256 -7.60 15.15 7.71
C TYR A 256 -8.94 14.62 8.24
N LEU A 257 -9.70 13.92 7.38
CA LEU A 257 -10.97 13.29 7.73
C LEU A 257 -10.83 12.00 8.56
N GLY A 258 -9.61 11.48 8.75
CA GLY A 258 -9.34 10.24 9.47
C GLY A 258 -9.70 8.95 8.71
N VAL A 259 -10.00 9.05 7.41
CA VAL A 259 -10.37 7.90 6.57
C VAL A 259 -9.17 6.96 6.38
N ILE A 260 -8.00 7.53 6.07
CA ILE A 260 -6.76 6.76 5.93
C ILE A 260 -6.45 6.02 7.23
N GLU A 261 -6.49 6.71 8.38
CA GLU A 261 -6.23 6.06 9.68
C GLU A 261 -7.17 4.88 9.94
N ALA A 262 -8.46 5.01 9.60
CA ALA A 262 -9.44 3.93 9.78
C ALA A 262 -9.10 2.72 8.91
N VAL A 263 -8.79 2.93 7.63
CA VAL A 263 -8.39 1.86 6.69
C VAL A 263 -7.09 1.20 7.16
N LEU A 264 -6.08 1.98 7.52
CA LEU A 264 -4.79 1.47 7.96
C LEU A 264 -4.88 0.67 9.26
N LYS A 265 -5.71 1.08 10.22
CA LYS A 265 -5.96 0.29 11.44
C LYS A 265 -6.50 -1.09 11.09
N VAL A 266 -7.46 -1.20 10.19
CA VAL A 266 -8.06 -2.49 9.78
C VAL A 266 -7.04 -3.38 9.06
N VAL A 267 -6.35 -2.85 8.05
CA VAL A 267 -5.36 -3.61 7.27
C VAL A 267 -4.15 -3.98 8.13
N GLY A 268 -3.64 -3.02 8.91
CA GLY A 268 -2.53 -3.23 9.84
C GLY A 268 -2.85 -4.25 10.93
N LEU A 269 -4.07 -4.26 11.49
CA LEU A 269 -4.52 -5.28 12.45
C LEU A 269 -4.52 -6.67 11.83
N THR A 270 -4.98 -6.76 10.58
CA THR A 270 -4.98 -8.03 9.83
C THR A 270 -3.56 -8.55 9.64
N MET A 271 -2.62 -7.69 9.25
CA MET A 271 -1.20 -8.03 9.11
C MET A 271 -0.54 -8.37 10.45
N GLN A 272 -0.76 -7.57 11.50
CA GLN A 272 -0.22 -7.82 12.83
C GLN A 272 -0.69 -9.17 13.39
N TYR A 273 -1.97 -9.52 13.21
CA TYR A 273 -2.50 -10.80 13.69
C TYR A 273 -1.96 -11.99 12.89
N THR A 274 -1.90 -11.88 11.56
CA THR A 274 -1.43 -12.97 10.69
C THR A 274 0.09 -13.17 10.80
N LEU A 275 0.87 -12.10 10.69
CA LEU A 275 2.34 -12.12 10.62
C LEU A 275 2.99 -12.10 12.01
N GLY A 276 2.33 -11.55 13.02
CA GLY A 276 2.92 -11.35 14.36
C GLY A 276 3.95 -10.23 14.42
N THR A 277 3.89 -9.30 13.46
CA THR A 277 4.71 -8.09 13.35
C THR A 277 4.21 -6.99 14.29
N THR A 278 5.04 -5.99 14.53
CA THR A 278 4.71 -4.88 15.43
C THR A 278 3.76 -3.89 14.77
N ALA A 279 3.18 -3.00 15.57
CA ALA A 279 2.13 -2.12 15.11
C ALA A 279 2.63 -1.15 14.03
N ALA A 280 3.77 -0.50 14.31
CA ALA A 280 4.34 0.52 13.43
C ALA A 280 4.72 -0.06 12.06
N GLU A 281 5.41 -1.21 12.01
CA GLU A 281 5.80 -1.82 10.73
C GLU A 281 4.60 -2.36 9.94
N SER A 282 3.58 -2.89 10.63
CA SER A 282 2.35 -3.38 9.97
C SER A 282 1.51 -2.24 9.42
N LEU A 283 1.39 -1.13 10.17
CA LEU A 283 0.70 0.07 9.71
C LEU A 283 1.43 0.72 8.53
N ASN A 284 2.76 0.78 8.55
CA ASN A 284 3.54 1.29 7.43
C ASN A 284 3.38 0.41 6.19
N ALA A 285 3.49 -0.93 6.32
CA ALA A 285 3.28 -1.83 5.20
C ALA A 285 1.87 -1.70 4.60
N ALA A 286 0.85 -1.55 5.44
CA ALA A 286 -0.50 -1.24 5.00
C ALA A 286 -0.60 0.12 4.30
N ALA A 287 0.12 1.14 4.78
CA ALA A 287 0.15 2.46 4.18
C ALA A 287 0.79 2.45 2.80
N CYS A 288 1.88 1.70 2.63
CA CYS A 288 2.57 1.55 1.36
C CYS A 288 1.70 0.92 0.24
N ILE A 289 0.56 0.30 0.55
CA ILE A 289 -0.40 -0.16 -0.48
C ILE A 289 -0.96 1.03 -1.28
N PHE A 290 -1.19 2.15 -0.61
CA PHE A 290 -1.87 3.31 -1.18
C PHE A 290 -0.95 4.52 -1.35
N LEU A 291 0.00 4.68 -0.43
CA LEU A 291 0.87 5.84 -0.30
C LEU A 291 2.30 5.50 -0.69
N GLY A 292 3.04 6.51 -1.13
CA GLY A 292 4.46 6.34 -1.45
C GLY A 292 5.32 6.06 -0.22
N GLN A 293 6.55 5.58 -0.45
CA GLN A 293 7.52 5.25 0.61
C GLN A 293 7.76 6.41 1.61
N THR A 294 7.79 7.65 1.14
CA THR A 294 8.00 8.84 1.98
C THR A 294 6.74 9.21 2.75
N GLU A 295 5.58 9.17 2.10
CA GLU A 295 4.27 9.48 2.68
C GLU A 295 3.87 8.47 3.76
N ALA A 296 4.08 7.18 3.50
CA ALA A 296 3.81 6.11 4.46
C ALA A 296 4.67 6.26 5.73
N ALA A 297 5.94 6.65 5.60
CA ALA A 297 6.82 6.87 6.74
C ALA A 297 6.40 8.07 7.60
N ILE A 298 5.86 9.14 7.00
CA ILE A 298 5.34 10.31 7.75
C ILE A 298 4.19 9.92 8.67
N LEU A 299 3.34 8.98 8.25
CA LEU A 299 2.22 8.50 9.07
C LEU A 299 2.66 7.84 10.37
N ILE A 300 3.83 7.22 10.35
CA ILE A 300 4.42 6.55 11.51
C ILE A 300 5.57 7.35 12.13
N GLU A 301 5.75 8.61 11.76
CA GLU A 301 6.83 9.48 12.24
C GLU A 301 7.02 9.45 13.77
N PRO A 302 5.97 9.53 14.61
CA PRO A 302 6.14 9.48 16.07
C PRO A 302 6.71 8.15 16.59
N ALA A 303 6.62 7.09 15.79
CA ALA A 303 7.11 5.76 16.13
C ALA A 303 8.59 5.57 15.78
N LEU A 304 9.06 6.24 14.71
CA LEU A 304 10.37 6.01 14.10
C LEU A 304 11.53 6.12 15.09
N GLU A 305 11.46 7.08 16.02
CA GLU A 305 12.51 7.27 17.04
C GLU A 305 12.65 6.10 18.02
N SER A 306 11.56 5.35 18.22
CA SER A 306 11.47 4.26 19.20
C SER A 306 11.57 2.87 18.58
N MET A 307 11.71 2.79 17.25
CA MET A 307 11.73 1.54 16.49
C MET A 307 13.10 0.85 16.55
N THR A 308 13.09 -0.46 16.52
CA THR A 308 14.31 -1.28 16.40
C THR A 308 14.86 -1.20 14.98
N SER A 309 16.12 -1.60 14.80
CA SER A 309 16.73 -1.65 13.47
C SER A 309 16.00 -2.62 12.51
N SER A 310 15.38 -3.69 13.02
CA SER A 310 14.58 -4.62 12.21
C SER A 310 13.24 -4.02 11.80
N GLU A 311 12.61 -3.25 12.68
CA GLU A 311 11.39 -2.52 12.36
C GLU A 311 11.64 -1.42 11.32
N ILE A 312 12.72 -0.65 11.45
CA ILE A 312 13.12 0.35 10.44
C ILE A 312 13.42 -0.33 9.10
N HIS A 313 14.14 -1.46 9.12
CA HIS A 313 14.39 -2.24 7.90
C HIS A 313 13.08 -2.71 7.24
N ALA A 314 12.09 -3.13 8.03
CA ALA A 314 10.77 -3.52 7.52
C ALA A 314 10.01 -2.33 6.91
N VAL A 315 10.06 -1.16 7.54
CA VAL A 315 9.49 0.09 7.00
C VAL A 315 10.11 0.42 5.63
N MET A 316 11.44 0.39 5.52
CA MET A 316 12.15 0.67 4.28
C MET A 316 11.84 -0.39 3.20
N THR A 317 11.87 -1.68 3.57
CA THR A 317 11.60 -2.78 2.64
C THR A 317 10.18 -2.71 2.08
N ALA A 318 9.18 -2.41 2.92
CA ALA A 318 7.81 -2.22 2.49
C ALA A 318 7.67 -1.02 1.53
N GLY A 319 8.37 0.08 1.82
CA GLY A 319 8.43 1.25 0.95
C GLY A 319 8.97 0.94 -0.46
N PHE A 320 10.05 0.16 -0.56
CA PHE A 320 10.63 -0.23 -1.85
C PHE A 320 9.84 -1.34 -2.58
N ALA A 321 9.02 -2.11 -1.86
CA ALA A 321 8.26 -3.22 -2.43
C ALA A 321 6.94 -2.78 -3.08
N CYS A 322 6.37 -1.65 -2.65
CA CYS A 322 5.11 -1.13 -3.16
C CYS A 322 5.32 0.08 -4.06
N ILE A 323 4.28 0.43 -4.82
CA ILE A 323 4.23 1.66 -5.61
C ILE A 323 3.22 2.64 -4.98
N ALA A 324 3.47 3.93 -5.15
CA ALA A 324 2.53 4.96 -4.68
C ALA A 324 1.29 5.01 -5.59
N GLY A 325 0.10 5.21 -5.00
CA GLY A 325 -1.13 5.40 -5.77
C GLY A 325 -1.09 6.63 -6.69
N SER A 326 -0.31 7.66 -6.33
CA SER A 326 -0.07 8.85 -7.15
C SER A 326 0.61 8.55 -8.49
N LEU A 327 1.36 7.45 -8.57
CA LEU A 327 2.09 7.03 -9.77
C LEU A 327 1.31 6.03 -10.63
N PHE A 328 0.15 5.59 -10.14
CA PHE A 328 -0.66 4.54 -10.78
C PHE A 328 -1.00 4.89 -12.23
N SER A 329 -1.51 6.10 -12.48
CA SER A 329 -1.85 6.53 -13.85
C SER A 329 -0.63 6.76 -14.74
N ALA A 330 0.52 7.15 -14.18
CA ALA A 330 1.74 7.30 -14.97
C ALA A 330 2.24 5.95 -15.51
N TYR A 331 2.13 4.88 -14.73
CA TYR A 331 2.48 3.54 -15.24
C TYR A 331 1.45 3.01 -16.24
N ILE A 332 0.16 3.34 -16.07
CA ILE A 332 -0.89 3.00 -17.05
C ILE A 332 -0.66 3.72 -18.37
N SER A 333 -0.23 4.99 -18.35
CA SER A 333 0.12 5.70 -19.59
C SER A 333 1.34 5.08 -20.29
N PHE A 334 2.17 4.34 -19.55
CA PHE A 334 3.20 3.46 -20.09
C PHE A 334 2.72 2.02 -20.38
N GLY A 335 1.42 1.80 -20.54
CA GLY A 335 0.86 0.52 -20.98
C GLY A 335 0.73 -0.55 -19.89
N ALA A 336 0.99 -0.24 -18.62
CA ALA A 336 0.78 -1.19 -17.53
C ALA A 336 -0.73 -1.46 -17.32
N CYS A 337 -1.08 -2.71 -17.05
CA CYS A 337 -2.45 -3.10 -16.74
C CYS A 337 -2.88 -2.58 -15.35
N PRO A 338 -3.98 -1.80 -15.23
CA PRO A 338 -4.45 -1.28 -13.95
C PRO A 338 -4.74 -2.37 -12.90
N SER A 339 -5.32 -3.49 -13.31
CA SER A 339 -5.64 -4.61 -12.41
C SER A 339 -4.36 -5.26 -11.87
N TYR A 340 -3.32 -5.40 -12.68
CA TYR A 340 -2.04 -5.96 -12.24
C TYR A 340 -1.27 -5.01 -11.32
N LEU A 341 -1.32 -3.70 -11.58
CA LEU A 341 -0.74 -2.71 -10.66
C LEU A 341 -1.43 -2.74 -9.28
N LEU A 342 -2.76 -2.76 -9.27
CA LEU A 342 -3.52 -2.70 -8.01
C LEU A 342 -3.35 -3.98 -7.19
N SER A 343 -3.44 -5.15 -7.84
CA SER A 343 -3.19 -6.44 -7.17
C SER A 343 -1.75 -6.54 -6.66
N ALA A 344 -0.75 -6.11 -7.45
CA ALA A 344 0.64 -6.13 -7.02
C ALA A 344 0.87 -5.29 -5.75
N SER A 345 0.31 -4.08 -5.67
CA SER A 345 0.44 -3.23 -4.47
C SER A 345 -0.12 -3.89 -3.21
N VAL A 346 -1.30 -4.52 -3.30
CA VAL A 346 -1.94 -5.19 -2.16
C VAL A 346 -1.15 -6.44 -1.74
N MET A 347 -0.67 -7.21 -2.72
CA MET A 347 0.12 -8.42 -2.51
C MET A 347 1.51 -8.14 -1.88
N SER A 348 2.15 -7.03 -2.26
CA SER A 348 3.48 -6.65 -1.79
C SER A 348 3.55 -6.34 -0.29
N ALA A 349 2.46 -5.86 0.33
CA ALA A 349 2.51 -5.41 1.72
C ALA A 349 2.80 -6.55 2.72
N GLY A 350 2.15 -7.71 2.58
CA GLY A 350 2.45 -8.88 3.42
C GLY A 350 3.78 -9.54 3.08
N ALA A 351 4.08 -9.65 1.79
CA ALA A 351 5.30 -10.29 1.29
C ALA A 351 6.56 -9.53 1.71
N SER A 352 6.53 -8.19 1.65
CA SER A 352 7.64 -7.32 2.03
C SER A 352 8.00 -7.45 3.50
N LEU A 353 7.01 -7.55 4.39
CA LEU A 353 7.24 -7.82 5.81
C LEU A 353 7.89 -9.20 6.02
N GLY A 354 7.44 -10.22 5.29
CA GLY A 354 8.04 -11.55 5.31
C GLY A 354 9.51 -11.51 4.92
N ILE A 355 9.83 -10.93 3.76
CA ILE A 355 11.21 -10.81 3.25
C ILE A 355 12.08 -9.94 4.16
N ALA A 356 11.54 -8.83 4.68
CA ALA A 356 12.27 -7.96 5.60
C ALA A 356 12.71 -8.71 6.86
N LYS A 357 11.84 -9.57 7.41
CA LYS A 357 12.14 -10.37 8.61
C LYS A 357 13.02 -11.59 8.34
N ILE A 358 13.23 -11.98 7.08
CA ILE A 358 14.31 -12.90 6.70
C ILE A 358 15.64 -12.17 6.69
N LEU A 359 15.74 -11.07 5.93
CA LEU A 359 16.99 -10.35 5.71
C LEU A 359 17.53 -9.72 7.01
N TYR A 360 16.64 -9.12 7.80
CA TYR A 360 16.99 -8.49 9.07
C TYR A 360 16.02 -8.92 10.19
N PRO A 361 16.25 -10.09 10.82
CA PRO A 361 15.35 -10.64 11.84
C PRO A 361 15.27 -9.80 13.12
N GLU A 362 14.11 -9.84 13.77
CA GLU A 362 13.86 -9.10 15.01
C GLU A 362 14.60 -9.73 16.21
N ILE A 363 15.65 -9.05 16.68
CA ILE A 363 16.44 -9.46 17.85
C ILE A 363 16.21 -8.57 19.08
N GLN A 364 15.69 -7.35 18.88
CA GLN A 364 15.46 -6.37 19.94
C GLN A 364 14.01 -6.48 20.46
N VAL A 365 13.77 -5.92 21.65
CA VAL A 365 12.42 -5.84 22.21
C VAL A 365 11.77 -4.55 21.71
N SER A 366 10.76 -4.68 20.86
CA SER A 366 9.98 -3.53 20.38
C SER A 366 9.21 -2.85 21.51
N SER A 367 9.22 -1.52 21.46
CA SER A 367 8.51 -0.60 22.36
C SER A 367 7.02 -0.47 22.01
N GLN A 368 6.64 -0.68 20.74
CA GLN A 368 5.28 -0.43 20.23
C GLN A 368 4.63 -1.69 19.64
N LYS A 369 4.20 -2.57 20.54
CA LYS A 369 3.69 -3.89 20.14
C LYS A 369 2.27 -3.89 19.59
N ARG A 370 1.36 -3.00 20.02
CA ARG A 370 -0.07 -3.08 19.67
C ARG A 370 -0.57 -1.85 18.92
N ILE A 371 -1.35 -2.08 17.87
CA ILE A 371 -1.94 -1.01 17.04
C ILE A 371 -2.91 -0.13 17.83
N GLN A 372 -3.59 -0.69 18.82
CA GLN A 372 -4.55 0.04 19.66
C GLN A 372 -3.89 1.15 20.48
N ASP A 373 -2.60 0.99 20.78
CA ASP A 373 -1.80 1.95 21.56
C ASP A 373 -1.13 3.00 20.65
N PHE A 374 -1.25 2.87 19.33
CA PHE A 374 -0.61 3.73 18.34
C PHE A 374 -1.34 5.06 18.17
N LYS A 375 -0.61 6.17 18.27
CA LYS A 375 -1.13 7.52 18.04
C LYS A 375 -0.61 8.06 16.72
N PHE A 376 -1.52 8.25 15.78
CA PHE A 376 -1.24 8.92 14.51
C PHE A 376 -0.90 10.40 14.76
N LYS A 377 -0.03 10.94 13.90
CA LYS A 377 0.28 12.37 13.88
C LYS A 377 -0.98 13.11 13.45
N LYS A 378 -1.51 13.98 14.30
CA LYS A 378 -2.64 14.83 13.89
C LYS A 378 -2.16 15.88 12.89
N MET A 379 -2.98 16.14 11.90
CA MET A 379 -2.82 17.30 11.02
C MET A 379 -2.98 18.60 11.82
N GLU A 380 -2.20 19.60 11.43
CA GLU A 380 -2.21 20.95 12.03
C GLU A 380 -3.21 21.87 11.30
N GLU A 381 -3.60 21.48 10.10
CA GLU A 381 -4.53 22.20 9.23
C GLU A 381 -5.89 22.39 9.89
N THR A 382 -6.48 23.56 9.66
CA THR A 382 -7.72 23.96 10.35
C THR A 382 -8.98 23.53 9.61
N ASN A 383 -8.91 23.40 8.29
CA ASN A 383 -10.06 23.13 7.43
C ASN A 383 -9.67 22.38 6.15
N ILE A 384 -10.68 21.80 5.48
CA ILE A 384 -10.50 20.96 4.28
C ILE A 384 -9.84 21.73 3.12
N LEU A 385 -10.15 23.02 2.92
CA LEU A 385 -9.57 23.79 1.82
C LEU A 385 -8.07 24.05 2.02
N GLU A 386 -7.67 24.26 3.26
CA GLU A 386 -6.25 24.33 3.65
C GLU A 386 -5.55 23.00 3.38
N CYS A 387 -6.15 21.86 3.75
CA CYS A 387 -5.60 20.52 3.46
C CYS A 387 -5.39 20.28 1.96
N ILE A 388 -6.37 20.65 1.12
CA ILE A 388 -6.29 20.52 -0.34
C ILE A 388 -5.11 21.34 -0.87
N SER A 389 -5.02 22.61 -0.45
CA SER A 389 -4.01 23.55 -0.94
C SER A 389 -2.61 23.12 -0.52
N ASN A 390 -2.42 22.76 0.75
CA ASN A 390 -1.14 22.30 1.27
C ASN A 390 -0.73 20.95 0.65
N GLY A 391 -1.67 20.02 0.52
CA GLY A 391 -1.43 18.72 -0.12
C GLY A 391 -1.00 18.84 -1.58
N ALA A 392 -1.64 19.74 -2.34
CA ALA A 392 -1.27 20.04 -3.72
C ALA A 392 0.15 20.64 -3.81
N VAL A 393 0.45 21.66 -3.00
CA VAL A 393 1.76 22.32 -3.00
C VAL A 393 2.87 21.36 -2.58
N HIS A 394 2.63 20.55 -1.54
CA HIS A 394 3.58 19.53 -1.08
C HIS A 394 3.90 18.55 -2.21
N SER A 395 2.87 18.04 -2.88
CA SER A 395 3.01 17.00 -3.89
C SER A 395 3.60 17.52 -5.22
N SER A 396 3.46 18.82 -5.50
CA SER A 396 4.09 19.46 -6.67
C SER A 396 5.61 19.32 -6.70
N LYS A 397 6.28 19.22 -5.54
CA LYS A 397 7.73 19.02 -5.46
C LYS A 397 8.16 17.70 -6.10
N PHE A 398 7.39 16.63 -5.85
CA PHE A 398 7.68 15.31 -6.42
C PHE A 398 7.61 15.31 -7.94
N VAL A 399 6.72 16.10 -8.55
CA VAL A 399 6.64 16.25 -10.01
C VAL A 399 7.97 16.76 -10.59
N PHE A 400 8.54 17.81 -9.98
CA PHE A 400 9.82 18.38 -10.41
C PHE A 400 10.99 17.43 -10.14
N GLU A 401 11.01 16.75 -8.99
CA GLU A 401 12.06 15.78 -8.64
C GLU A 401 12.07 14.59 -9.60
N ILE A 402 10.90 14.01 -9.91
CA ILE A 402 10.76 12.92 -10.88
C ILE A 402 11.21 13.39 -12.26
N GLY A 403 10.73 14.55 -12.72
CA GLY A 403 11.10 15.10 -14.02
C GLY A 403 12.61 15.32 -14.18
N ALA A 404 13.25 15.92 -13.17
CA ALA A 404 14.70 16.14 -13.17
C ALA A 404 15.49 14.83 -13.23
N ASN A 405 15.12 13.84 -12.40
CA ASN A 405 15.79 12.55 -12.36
C ASN A 405 15.63 11.76 -13.66
N LEU A 406 14.45 11.77 -14.29
CA LEU A 406 14.23 11.09 -15.56
C LEU A 406 15.11 11.64 -16.69
N ILE A 407 15.26 12.96 -16.78
CA ILE A 407 16.13 13.58 -17.78
C ILE A 407 17.58 13.09 -17.61
N VAL A 408 18.09 13.13 -16.38
CA VAL A 408 19.47 12.74 -16.07
C VAL A 408 19.68 11.25 -16.34
N TYR A 409 18.78 10.38 -15.84
CA TYR A 409 18.96 8.93 -15.93
C TYR A 409 18.79 8.40 -17.36
N LEU A 410 17.86 8.92 -18.15
CA LEU A 410 17.72 8.52 -19.55
C LEU A 410 18.92 8.96 -20.39
N ALA A 411 19.42 10.18 -20.18
CA ALA A 411 20.62 10.66 -20.85
C ALA A 411 21.86 9.84 -20.46
N LEU A 412 21.99 9.50 -19.18
CA LEU A 412 23.08 8.66 -18.67
C LEU A 412 22.99 7.24 -19.22
N LEU A 413 21.80 6.65 -19.28
CA LEU A 413 21.59 5.33 -19.86
C LEU A 413 22.00 5.30 -21.34
N ALA A 414 21.58 6.30 -22.11
CA ALA A 414 21.97 6.43 -23.53
C ALA A 414 23.50 6.57 -23.70
N LEU A 415 24.15 7.36 -22.84
CA LEU A 415 25.60 7.51 -22.82
C LEU A 415 26.31 6.18 -22.52
N ILE A 416 25.86 5.46 -21.49
CA ILE A 416 26.45 4.16 -21.10
C ILE A 416 26.23 3.13 -22.21
N ASN A 417 25.02 3.04 -22.77
CA ASN A 417 24.73 2.15 -23.90
C ASN A 417 25.65 2.44 -25.09
N SER A 418 25.84 3.72 -25.44
CA SER A 418 26.73 4.11 -26.54
C SER A 418 28.21 3.77 -26.25
N ALA A 419 28.66 3.97 -25.01
CA ALA A 419 30.03 3.64 -24.60
C ALA A 419 30.27 2.12 -24.63
N ILE A 420 29.30 1.33 -24.15
CA ILE A 420 29.37 -0.13 -24.17
C ILE A 420 29.29 -0.67 -25.60
N GLY A 421 28.42 -0.13 -26.45
CA GLY A 421 28.36 -0.51 -27.88
C GLY A 421 29.67 -0.19 -28.61
N TRP A 422 30.30 0.95 -28.31
CA TRP A 422 31.64 1.26 -28.80
C TRP A 422 32.67 0.23 -28.34
N LEU A 423 32.71 -0.13 -27.05
CA LEU A 423 33.60 -1.19 -26.55
C LEU A 423 33.30 -2.55 -27.18
N GLY A 424 32.03 -2.88 -27.37
CA GLY A 424 31.56 -4.10 -28.04
C GLY A 424 32.04 -4.17 -29.49
N SER A 425 32.01 -3.04 -30.21
CA SER A 425 32.51 -2.96 -31.58
C SER A 425 34.01 -3.32 -31.70
N LEU A 426 34.81 -3.03 -30.67
CA LEU A 426 36.24 -3.37 -30.63
C LEU A 426 36.49 -4.87 -30.54
N VAL A 427 35.54 -5.63 -29.98
CA VAL A 427 35.61 -7.09 -29.82
C VAL A 427 34.72 -7.85 -30.80
N GLY A 428 34.12 -7.16 -31.77
CA GLY A 428 33.27 -7.75 -32.81
C GLY A 428 31.81 -7.97 -32.42
N TYR A 429 31.33 -7.34 -31.34
CA TYR A 429 29.93 -7.39 -30.89
C TYR A 429 29.35 -5.96 -30.77
N PRO A 430 29.03 -5.28 -31.88
CA PRO A 430 28.67 -3.87 -31.89
C PRO A 430 27.32 -3.56 -31.23
N ASP A 431 26.42 -4.54 -31.14
CA ASP A 431 25.08 -4.37 -30.58
C ASP A 431 25.05 -4.46 -29.04
N LEU A 432 26.21 -4.65 -28.38
CA LEU A 432 26.29 -4.77 -26.93
C LEU A 432 25.73 -3.51 -26.25
N SER A 433 24.73 -3.69 -25.40
CA SER A 433 24.19 -2.59 -24.59
C SER A 433 24.26 -2.87 -23.09
N PHE A 434 24.18 -1.81 -22.28
CA PHE A 434 24.04 -1.94 -20.84
C PHE A 434 22.78 -2.72 -20.47
N ASN A 435 21.69 -2.47 -21.20
CA ASN A 435 20.42 -3.16 -21.02
C ASN A 435 20.59 -4.67 -21.21
N GLU A 436 21.27 -5.10 -22.28
CA GLU A 436 21.54 -6.53 -22.51
C GLU A 436 22.36 -7.17 -21.38
N ILE A 437 23.41 -6.48 -20.91
CA ILE A 437 24.23 -6.97 -19.79
C ILE A 437 23.36 -7.15 -18.53
N LEU A 438 22.51 -6.19 -18.22
CA LEU A 438 21.55 -6.31 -17.13
C LEU A 438 20.58 -7.47 -17.37
N GLY A 439 20.11 -7.64 -18.60
CA GLY A 439 19.28 -8.78 -19.01
C GLY A 439 19.94 -10.12 -18.67
N TYR A 440 21.20 -10.32 -19.04
CA TYR A 440 21.91 -11.56 -18.71
C TYR A 440 22.15 -11.74 -17.20
N CYS A 441 22.44 -10.66 -16.46
CA CYS A 441 22.62 -10.71 -15.01
C CYS A 441 21.33 -11.11 -14.27
N PHE A 442 20.17 -10.58 -14.70
CA PHE A 442 18.88 -10.83 -14.08
C PHE A 442 18.12 -12.02 -14.69
N PHE A 443 18.64 -12.61 -15.78
CA PHE A 443 18.02 -13.75 -16.46
C PHE A 443 17.67 -14.91 -15.53
N PRO A 444 18.56 -15.37 -14.62
CA PRO A 444 18.22 -16.48 -13.73
C PRO A 444 17.03 -16.17 -12.82
N LEU A 445 16.90 -14.90 -12.38
CA LEU A 445 15.78 -14.46 -11.55
C LEU A 445 14.48 -14.41 -12.35
N ALA A 446 14.51 -13.81 -13.54
CA ALA A 446 13.34 -13.73 -14.42
C ALA A 446 12.86 -15.14 -14.87
N TYR A 447 13.80 -16.01 -15.20
CA TYR A 447 13.52 -17.39 -15.59
C TYR A 447 12.83 -18.17 -14.47
N MET A 448 13.35 -18.06 -13.24
CA MET A 448 12.78 -18.73 -12.07
C MET A 448 11.45 -18.15 -11.62
N MET A 449 11.16 -16.88 -11.92
CA MET A 449 9.83 -16.29 -11.74
C MET A 449 8.80 -16.88 -12.73
N GLY A 450 9.24 -17.56 -13.78
CA GLY A 450 8.38 -18.10 -14.84
C GLY A 450 7.89 -17.02 -15.80
N ALA A 451 8.76 -16.08 -16.18
CA ALA A 451 8.44 -14.92 -16.99
C ALA A 451 7.79 -15.23 -18.36
N SER A 452 8.04 -16.40 -18.94
CA SER A 452 7.44 -16.85 -20.19
C SER A 452 6.98 -18.31 -20.08
N ASP A 453 5.79 -18.60 -20.60
CA ASP A 453 5.21 -19.92 -20.77
C ASP A 453 5.22 -20.40 -22.23
N ALA A 454 5.95 -19.70 -23.11
CA ALA A 454 6.06 -20.06 -24.51
C ALA A 454 6.63 -21.49 -24.67
N PRO A 455 5.99 -22.34 -25.50
CA PRO A 455 6.42 -23.73 -25.72
C PRO A 455 7.69 -23.84 -26.56
N ASP A 456 7.98 -22.82 -27.38
CA ASP A 456 9.22 -22.73 -28.14
C ASP A 456 10.36 -22.22 -27.25
N SER A 457 11.46 -22.98 -27.18
CA SER A 457 12.59 -22.66 -26.31
C SER A 457 13.25 -21.33 -26.65
N GLN A 458 13.31 -20.93 -27.93
CA GLN A 458 13.95 -19.68 -28.31
C GLN A 458 13.07 -18.49 -27.92
N VAL A 459 11.77 -18.59 -28.19
CA VAL A 459 10.79 -17.57 -27.78
C VAL A 459 10.79 -17.41 -26.27
N ASN A 460 10.87 -18.51 -25.51
CA ASN A 460 10.94 -18.48 -24.05
C ASN A 460 12.16 -17.70 -23.55
N ILE A 461 13.33 -17.92 -24.16
CA ILE A 461 14.57 -17.22 -23.81
C ILE A 461 14.46 -15.73 -24.16
N ASP A 462 13.96 -15.39 -25.35
CA ASP A 462 13.87 -14.01 -25.80
C ASP A 462 12.89 -13.19 -24.94
N GLU A 463 11.72 -13.75 -24.61
CA GLU A 463 10.74 -13.13 -23.71
C GLU A 463 11.29 -13.00 -22.28
N THR A 464 11.95 -14.05 -21.76
CA THR A 464 12.57 -14.01 -20.43
C THR A 464 13.68 -12.97 -20.37
N LEU A 465 14.48 -12.82 -21.43
CA LEU A 465 15.54 -11.83 -21.51
C LEU A 465 14.96 -10.41 -21.48
N LYS A 466 13.87 -10.13 -22.21
CA LYS A 466 13.17 -8.85 -22.13
C LYS A 466 12.70 -8.52 -20.71
N VAL A 467 12.08 -9.48 -20.02
CA VAL A 467 11.66 -9.30 -18.63
C VAL A 467 12.87 -9.07 -17.71
N ALA A 468 13.97 -9.80 -17.91
CA ALA A 468 15.20 -9.61 -17.15
C ALA A 468 15.82 -8.21 -17.36
N GLN A 469 15.79 -7.69 -18.58
CA GLN A 469 16.24 -6.32 -18.88
C GLN A 469 15.40 -5.29 -18.11
N LEU A 470 14.07 -5.44 -18.11
CA LEU A 470 13.16 -4.58 -17.33
C LEU A 470 13.45 -4.63 -15.84
N MET A 471 13.68 -5.83 -15.29
CA MET A 471 14.06 -6.01 -13.89
C MET A 471 15.37 -5.30 -13.57
N GLY A 472 16.39 -5.47 -14.42
CA GLY A 472 17.69 -4.82 -14.23
C GLY A 472 17.61 -3.30 -14.32
N MET A 473 16.88 -2.76 -15.32
CA MET A 473 16.64 -1.31 -15.44
C MET A 473 15.93 -0.75 -14.22
N LYS A 474 14.91 -1.46 -13.71
CA LYS A 474 14.21 -1.08 -12.48
C LYS A 474 15.17 -1.02 -11.29
N THR A 475 16.05 -2.02 -11.13
CA THR A 475 16.95 -2.12 -9.97
C THR A 475 18.08 -1.09 -10.00
N VAL A 476 18.68 -0.84 -11.17
CA VAL A 476 19.85 0.04 -11.29
C VAL A 476 19.46 1.51 -11.48
N LEU A 477 18.34 1.77 -12.16
CA LEU A 477 17.87 3.12 -12.44
C LEU A 477 16.64 3.43 -11.60
N ASN A 478 15.44 3.11 -12.10
CA ASN A 478 14.16 3.24 -11.43
C ASN A 478 13.06 2.55 -12.25
N GLU A 479 11.90 2.37 -11.63
CA GLU A 479 10.75 1.74 -12.23
C GLU A 479 10.09 2.54 -13.35
N PHE A 480 10.19 3.88 -13.38
CA PHE A 480 9.62 4.68 -14.47
C PHE A 480 10.28 4.37 -15.81
N ILE A 481 11.61 4.28 -15.83
CA ILE A 481 12.37 3.96 -17.05
C ILE A 481 12.06 2.52 -17.48
N ALA A 482 11.93 1.60 -16.54
CA ALA A 482 11.53 0.23 -16.84
C ALA A 482 10.11 0.18 -17.44
N TYR A 483 9.12 0.85 -16.85
CA TYR A 483 7.76 0.89 -17.41
C TYR A 483 7.70 1.59 -18.76
N GLN A 484 8.44 2.67 -18.98
CA GLN A 484 8.49 3.31 -20.30
C GLN A 484 9.05 2.36 -21.37
N SER A 485 10.03 1.52 -20.98
CA SER A 485 10.62 0.49 -21.85
C SER A 485 9.74 -0.76 -22.00
N LEU A 486 8.59 -0.85 -21.31
CA LEU A 486 7.65 -1.96 -21.47
C LEU A 486 6.86 -1.87 -22.79
N LEU A 487 6.62 -0.66 -23.28
CA LEU A 487 5.89 -0.40 -24.53
C LEU A 487 6.75 -0.48 -25.80
N ILE A 488 8.06 -0.36 -25.63
CA ILE A 488 9.06 -0.32 -26.71
C ILE A 488 9.64 -1.72 -26.88
#